data_AF-A0A7S2VUS5-F1
#
_entry.id   AF-A0A7S2VUS5-F1
#
_cell.length_a   1.000
_cell.length_b   1.000
_cell.length_c   1.000
_cell.angle_alpha   90.00
_cell.angle_beta   90.00
_cell.angle_gamma   90.00
#
_symmetry.space_group_name_H-M   'P 1'
#
loop_
_entity.id
_entity.type
_entity.pdbx_description
1 polymer ?
#
loop_
_entity_poly.entity_id
_entity_poly.type
_entity_poly.pdbx_seq_one_letter_code
_entity_poly.pdbx_strand_id
1 'polypeptide(L)'
;MKLVHKQIEKDGKGSVALVAQEDEDMWHVYNLIQNGDLVRALTFRNVKTTGPTGSVRSEKVKVMVTIQVESVDFDTKSSEIRISGKNREENKFIKLGAYHTIELALHRKFTIDKTRWD
;
A
#
# COMPACT_ATOMS: atom_id res chain seq x y z
N MET A 1 2.80 0.75 17.91
CA MET A 1 2.13 0.14 16.74
C MET A 1 0.94 -0.71 17.17
N LYS A 2 -0.20 -0.62 16.46
CA LYS A 2 -1.38 -1.46 16.75
C LYS A 2 -1.51 -2.61 15.76
N LEU A 3 -1.48 -3.85 16.26
CA LEU A 3 -1.87 -5.04 15.51
C LEU A 3 -3.39 -5.13 15.40
N VAL A 4 -3.91 -5.16 14.17
CA VAL A 4 -5.35 -5.27 13.90
C VAL A 4 -5.75 -6.71 13.60
N HIS A 5 -4.93 -7.42 12.83
CA HIS A 5 -5.18 -8.80 12.45
C HIS A 5 -3.85 -9.51 12.17
N LYS A 6 -3.79 -10.79 12.51
CA LYS A 6 -2.63 -11.65 12.25
C LYS A 6 -3.14 -13.02 11.80
N GLN A 7 -2.73 -13.44 10.62
CA GLN A 7 -2.99 -14.77 10.09
C GLN A 7 -1.69 -15.28 9.46
N ILE A 8 -0.97 -16.14 10.19
CA ILE A 8 0.28 -16.74 9.72
C ILE A 8 0.11 -18.26 9.83
N GLU A 9 0.36 -18.94 8.72
CA GLU A 9 0.30 -20.40 8.61
C GLU A 9 1.58 -21.03 9.19
N LYS A 10 1.57 -22.35 9.37
CA LYS A 10 2.70 -23.08 9.97
C LYS A 10 3.97 -23.05 9.10
N ASP A 11 3.82 -22.83 7.80
CA ASP A 11 4.92 -22.69 6.84
C ASP A 11 5.54 -21.27 6.85
N GLY A 12 5.01 -20.37 7.67
CA GLY A 12 5.45 -18.99 7.78
C GLY A 12 4.77 -18.05 6.79
N LYS A 13 3.97 -18.53 5.84
CA LYS A 13 3.23 -17.64 4.93
C LYS A 13 2.08 -16.97 5.67
N GLY A 14 1.80 -15.70 5.38
CA GLY A 14 0.68 -15.05 6.04
C GLY A 14 0.49 -13.58 5.76
N SER A 15 -0.55 -13.05 6.40
CA SER A 15 -1.00 -11.68 6.35
C SER A 15 -1.02 -11.05 7.73
N VAL A 16 -0.54 -9.81 7.83
CA VAL A 16 -0.60 -9.00 9.05
C VAL A 16 -1.16 -7.63 8.72
N ALA A 17 -2.24 -7.24 9.41
CA ALA A 17 -2.83 -5.91 9.30
C ALA A 17 -2.45 -5.04 10.50
N LEU A 18 -1.92 -3.86 10.23
CA LEU A 18 -1.30 -2.97 11.21
C LEU A 18 -1.85 -1.55 11.07
N VAL A 19 -1.70 -0.77 12.14
CA VAL A 19 -1.86 0.69 12.16
C VAL A 19 -0.66 1.27 12.90
N ALA A 20 0.17 2.05 12.21
CA ALA A 20 1.22 2.85 12.84
C ALA A 20 0.58 3.99 13.64
N GLN A 21 1.03 4.21 14.86
CA GLN A 21 0.49 5.22 15.78
C GLN A 21 1.48 6.35 16.06
N GLU A 22 2.78 6.06 15.98
CA GLU A 22 3.86 6.99 16.30
C GLU A 22 4.96 6.91 15.23
N ASP A 23 5.86 7.89 15.19
CA ASP A 23 6.92 7.97 14.17
C ASP A 23 7.88 6.77 14.21
N GLU A 24 8.19 6.25 15.40
CA GLU A 24 8.99 5.04 15.58
C GLU A 24 8.33 3.80 14.95
N ASP A 25 7.00 3.74 14.94
CA ASP A 25 6.29 2.66 14.25
C ASP A 25 6.56 2.69 12.74
N MET A 26 6.65 3.88 12.15
CA MET A 26 6.94 4.02 10.71
C MET A 26 8.34 3.52 10.39
N TRP A 27 9.32 3.79 11.25
CA TRP A 27 10.65 3.21 11.13
C TRP A 27 10.62 1.67 11.19
N HIS A 28 9.83 1.09 12.10
CA HIS A 28 9.66 -0.35 12.15
C HIS A 28 8.97 -0.93 10.92
N VAL A 29 7.93 -0.25 10.39
CA VAL A 29 7.25 -0.68 9.16
C VAL A 29 8.21 -0.66 7.97
N TYR A 30 9.06 0.36 7.86
CA TYR A 30 10.07 0.44 6.80
C TYR A 30 11.00 -0.78 6.81
N ASN A 31 11.47 -1.20 7.99
CA ASN A 31 12.33 -2.38 8.12
C ASN A 31 11.57 -3.71 7.94
N LEU A 32 10.26 -3.71 8.16
CA LEU A 32 9.43 -4.90 8.03
C LEU A 32 9.10 -5.24 6.57
N ILE A 33 8.88 -4.22 5.73
CA ILE A 33 8.47 -4.37 4.34
C ILE A 33 9.70 -4.62 3.47
N GLN A 34 9.63 -5.66 2.64
CA GLN A 34 10.71 -6.06 1.75
C GLN A 34 10.24 -6.15 0.30
N ASN A 35 11.19 -6.06 -0.64
CA ASN A 35 10.91 -6.27 -2.05
C ASN A 35 10.34 -7.68 -2.28
N GLY A 36 9.26 -7.75 -3.05
CA GLY A 36 8.53 -8.98 -3.33
C GLY A 36 7.30 -9.23 -2.45
N ASP A 37 7.20 -8.58 -1.28
CA ASP A 37 6.00 -8.61 -0.43
C ASP A 37 4.80 -8.00 -1.17
N LEU A 38 3.59 -8.33 -0.71
CA LEU A 38 2.40 -7.58 -1.11
C LEU A 38 1.99 -6.61 0.00
N VAL A 39 1.70 -5.38 -0.39
CA VAL A 39 1.18 -4.36 0.52
C VAL A 39 -0.16 -3.89 0.01
N ARG A 40 -1.17 -3.97 0.89
CA ARG A 40 -2.54 -3.55 0.62
C ARG A 40 -2.92 -2.38 1.51
N ALA A 41 -3.25 -1.25 0.89
CA ALA A 41 -3.63 -0.05 1.62
C ALA A 41 -4.61 0.83 0.83
N LEU A 42 -5.18 1.79 1.53
CA LEU A 42 -6.05 2.80 0.96
C LEU A 42 -5.21 3.97 0.43
N THR A 43 -5.36 4.28 -0.85
CA THR A 43 -4.61 5.33 -1.55
C THR A 43 -5.58 6.20 -2.37
N PHE A 44 -5.08 7.26 -2.98
CA PHE A 44 -5.82 8.10 -3.90
C PHE A 44 -5.29 7.96 -5.32
N ARG A 45 -6.18 8.05 -6.31
CA ARG A 45 -5.85 8.06 -7.72
C ARG A 45 -6.61 9.17 -8.42
N ASN A 46 -5.92 9.96 -9.24
CA ASN A 46 -6.57 10.91 -10.14
C ASN A 46 -7.07 10.15 -11.37
N VAL A 47 -8.38 10.17 -11.58
CA VAL A 47 -9.05 9.51 -12.71
C VAL A 47 -9.55 10.58 -13.65
N LYS A 48 -9.17 10.45 -14.93
CA LYS A 48 -9.64 11.33 -16.00
C LYS A 48 -10.85 10.68 -16.66
N THR A 49 -11.93 11.45 -16.77
CA THR A 49 -13.16 11.06 -17.46
C THR A 49 -13.39 12.02 -18.61
N THR A 50 -13.57 11.47 -19.81
CA THR A 50 -13.87 12.25 -21.02
C THR A 50 -15.37 12.22 -21.26
N GLY A 51 -15.99 13.39 -21.33
CA GLY A 51 -17.41 13.54 -21.63
C GLY A 51 -17.73 13.36 -23.13
N PRO A 52 -19.02 13.25 -23.49
CA PRO A 52 -19.45 13.04 -24.88
C PRO A 52 -19.01 14.15 -25.84
N THR A 53 -18.79 15.36 -25.33
CA THR A 53 -18.35 16.54 -26.07
C THR A 53 -16.83 16.74 -26.07
N GLY A 54 -16.07 15.77 -25.55
CA GLY A 54 -14.60 15.83 -25.48
C GLY A 54 -14.03 16.58 -24.26
N SER A 55 -14.88 17.14 -23.39
CA SER A 55 -14.42 17.76 -22.13
C SER A 55 -13.78 16.73 -21.21
N VAL A 56 -12.56 16.99 -20.70
CA VAL A 56 -11.87 16.12 -19.75
C VAL A 56 -12.02 16.64 -18.33
N ARG A 57 -12.60 15.84 -17.44
CA ARG A 57 -12.65 16.12 -16.00
C ARG A 57 -11.69 15.18 -15.27
N SER A 58 -10.94 15.71 -14.31
CA SER A 58 -10.13 14.91 -13.40
C SER A 58 -10.79 14.87 -12.02
N GLU A 59 -10.90 13.69 -11.44
CA GLU A 59 -11.43 13.48 -10.09
C GLU A 59 -10.46 12.64 -9.27
N LYS A 60 -10.23 13.04 -8.01
CA LYS A 60 -9.40 12.28 -7.07
C LYS A 60 -10.28 11.27 -6.35
N VAL A 61 -10.17 10.00 -6.75
CA VAL A 61 -10.92 8.90 -6.15
C VAL A 61 -10.07 8.14 -5.14
N LYS A 62 -10.72 7.67 -4.08
CA LYS A 62 -10.11 6.82 -3.06
C LYS A 62 -10.19 5.37 -3.52
N VAL A 63 -9.08 4.64 -3.48
CA VAL A 63 -8.96 3.29 -4.01
C VAL A 63 -8.17 2.41 -3.05
N MET A 64 -8.63 1.18 -2.86
CA MET A 64 -7.88 0.16 -2.15
C MET A 64 -7.08 -0.65 -3.16
N VAL A 65 -5.77 -0.74 -2.96
CA VAL A 65 -4.83 -1.31 -3.93
C VAL A 65 -3.89 -2.25 -3.20
N THR A 66 -3.60 -3.38 -3.84
CA THR A 66 -2.56 -4.32 -3.43
C THR A 66 -1.43 -4.27 -4.44
N ILE A 67 -0.26 -3.80 -4.02
CA ILE A 67 0.93 -3.77 -4.88
C ILE A 67 1.94 -4.81 -4.43
N GLN A 68 2.66 -5.39 -5.39
CA GLN A 68 3.91 -6.08 -5.09
C GLN A 68 5.03 -5.07 -4.99
N VAL A 69 5.71 -5.05 -3.86
CA VAL A 69 6.77 -4.09 -3.54
C VAL A 69 7.96 -4.29 -4.48
N GLU A 70 8.36 -3.21 -5.16
CA GLU A 70 9.61 -3.13 -5.94
C GLU A 70 10.61 -2.14 -5.34
N SER A 71 10.13 -1.11 -4.63
CA SER A 71 10.96 -0.16 -3.88
C SER A 71 10.20 0.42 -2.69
N VAL A 72 10.96 0.78 -1.65
CA VAL A 72 10.48 1.37 -0.41
C VAL A 72 11.39 2.53 -0.07
N ASP A 73 10.82 3.73 0.06
CA ASP A 73 11.52 4.94 0.48
C ASP A 73 10.93 5.43 1.80
N PHE A 74 11.78 5.86 2.73
CA PHE A 74 11.37 6.45 4.00
C PHE A 74 11.81 7.91 4.07
N ASP A 75 10.85 8.81 4.26
CA ASP A 75 11.13 10.22 4.53
C ASP A 75 11.24 10.44 6.04
N THR A 76 12.48 10.54 6.50
CA THR A 76 12.82 10.81 7.92
C THR A 76 12.23 12.11 8.48
N LYS A 77 11.85 13.08 7.65
CA LYS A 77 11.31 14.36 8.11
C LYS A 77 9.80 14.34 8.31
N SER A 78 9.08 13.64 7.44
CA SER A 78 7.61 13.55 7.48
C SER A 78 7.12 12.26 8.14
N SER A 79 8.01 11.32 8.47
CA SER A 79 7.67 9.99 8.96
C SER A 79 6.73 9.24 8.01
N GLU A 80 6.92 9.42 6.71
CA GLU A 80 6.11 8.79 5.66
C GLU A 80 6.93 7.71 4.94
N ILE A 81 6.26 6.61 4.58
CA ILE A 81 6.85 5.55 3.75
C ILE A 81 6.16 5.57 2.40
N ARG A 82 6.96 5.64 1.33
CA ARG A 82 6.50 5.50 -0.05
C ARG A 82 6.88 4.14 -0.56
N ILE A 83 5.88 3.39 -1.01
CA ILE A 83 6.04 2.02 -1.49
C ILE A 83 5.61 2.01 -2.94
N SER A 84 6.54 1.75 -3.85
CA SER A 84 6.27 1.69 -5.28
C SER A 84 6.32 0.25 -5.76
N GLY A 85 5.37 -0.10 -6.62
CA GLY A 85 5.20 -1.47 -7.06
C GLY A 85 4.13 -1.66 -8.12
N LYS A 86 3.96 -2.89 -8.56
CA LYS A 86 2.94 -3.28 -9.54
C LYS A 86 1.68 -3.76 -8.85
N ASN A 87 0.53 -3.28 -9.28
CA ASN A 87 -0.77 -3.73 -8.80
C ASN A 87 -0.96 -5.23 -9.08
N ARG A 88 -1.38 -6.00 -8.06
CA ARG A 88 -1.59 -7.45 -8.12
C ARG A 88 -3.06 -7.87 -7.95
N GLU A 89 -3.97 -6.91 -7.76
CA GLU A 89 -5.41 -7.16 -7.71
C GLU A 89 -6.14 -6.36 -8.79
N GLU A 90 -7.19 -6.92 -9.39
CA GLU A 90 -8.03 -6.15 -10.31
C GLU A 90 -8.71 -4.99 -9.59
N ASN A 91 -8.64 -3.80 -10.18
CA ASN A 91 -9.25 -2.60 -9.65
C ASN A 91 -9.90 -1.80 -10.78
N LYS A 92 -11.05 -1.19 -10.50
CA LYS A 92 -11.79 -0.36 -11.46
C LYS A 92 -10.95 0.79 -12.05
N PHE A 93 -10.00 1.32 -11.29
CA PHE A 93 -9.24 2.51 -11.65
C PHE A 93 -7.76 2.27 -11.92
N ILE A 94 -7.24 1.10 -11.54
CA ILE A 94 -5.83 0.73 -11.69
C ILE A 94 -5.77 -0.67 -12.29
N LYS A 95 -5.24 -0.78 -13.51
CA LYS A 95 -5.14 -2.05 -14.22
C LYS A 95 -4.22 -3.02 -13.48
N LEU A 96 -4.45 -4.32 -13.65
CA LEU A 96 -3.54 -5.36 -13.17
C LEU A 96 -2.15 -5.15 -13.80
N GLY A 97 -1.08 -5.27 -13.00
CA GLY A 97 0.31 -5.05 -13.42
C GLY A 97 0.72 -3.59 -13.62
N ALA A 98 -0.20 -2.62 -13.51
CA ALA A 98 0.15 -1.20 -13.59
C ALA A 98 0.90 -0.75 -12.33
N TYR A 99 1.84 0.19 -12.52
CA TYR A 99 2.57 0.79 -11.43
C TYR A 99 1.70 1.73 -10.59
N HIS A 100 1.86 1.65 -9.27
CA HIS A 100 1.26 2.57 -8.32
C HIS A 100 2.17 2.76 -7.10
N THR A 101 2.08 3.92 -6.47
CA THR A 101 2.80 4.24 -5.23
C THR A 101 1.80 4.39 -4.10
N ILE A 102 2.00 3.62 -3.02
CA ILE A 102 1.26 3.74 -1.78
C ILE A 102 2.07 4.62 -0.82
N GLU A 103 1.41 5.62 -0.24
CA GLU A 103 1.93 6.45 0.83
C GLU A 103 1.32 5.96 2.15
N LEU A 104 2.13 5.32 2.99
CA LEU A 104 1.73 4.97 4.35
C LEU A 104 1.95 6.17 5.27
N ALA A 105 0.97 6.40 6.13
CA ALA A 105 0.97 7.48 7.11
C ALA A 105 0.39 6.99 8.43
N LEU A 106 0.65 7.72 9.50
CA LEU A 106 0.13 7.44 10.83
C LEU A 106 -1.39 7.29 10.83
N HIS A 107 -1.87 6.41 11.70
CA HIS A 107 -3.28 6.10 11.95
C HIS A 107 -4.05 5.56 10.72
N ARG A 108 -3.35 5.16 9.66
CA ARG A 108 -3.94 4.47 8.51
C ARG A 108 -3.67 2.97 8.60
N LYS A 109 -4.73 2.19 8.36
CA LYS A 109 -4.62 0.73 8.27
C LYS A 109 -3.96 0.33 6.96
N PHE A 110 -2.99 -0.57 7.05
CA PHE A 110 -2.41 -1.28 5.92
C PHE A 110 -2.23 -2.76 6.28
N THR A 111 -2.08 -3.58 5.25
CA THR A 111 -1.85 -5.01 5.36
C THR A 111 -0.57 -5.36 4.60
N ILE A 112 0.26 -6.19 5.22
CA ILE A 112 1.46 -6.78 4.60
C ILE A 112 1.17 -8.27 4.46
N ASP A 113 1.33 -8.81 3.25
CA ASP A 113 1.34 -10.23 2.99
C ASP A 113 2.76 -10.67 2.61
N LYS A 114 3.28 -11.65 3.35
CA LYS A 114 4.60 -12.24 3.10
C LYS A 114 4.46 -13.72 2.77
N THR A 115 5.36 -14.19 1.90
CA THR A 115 5.52 -15.62 1.62
C THR A 115 6.14 -16.35 2.80
N ARG A 116 6.91 -15.65 3.63
CA ARG A 116 7.49 -16.15 4.88
C ARG A 116 7.66 -15.00 5.88
N TRP A 117 7.11 -15.19 7.08
CA TRP A 117 7.37 -14.42 8.28
C TRP A 117 8.41 -15.19 9.11
N ASP A 118 9.46 -14.49 9.53
CA ASP A 118 10.53 -15.05 10.38
C ASP A 118 10.17 -15.07 11.87
#